data_AF-A0A645IZ19-F1
#
_entry.id   AF-A0A645IZ19-F1
#
_cell.length_a   1.000
_cell.length_b   1.000
_cell.length_c   1.000
_cell.angle_alpha   90.00
_cell.angle_beta   90.00
_cell.angle_gamma   90.00
#
_symmetry.space_group_name_H-M   'P 1'
#
loop_
_entity.id
_entity.type
_entity.pdbx_description
1 polymer ?
#
loop_
_entity_poly.entity_id
_entity_poly.type
_entity_poly.pdbx_seq_one_letter_code
_entity_poly.pdbx_strand_id
1 'polypeptide(L)'
;MFLRKKNATGYEQYQVFVEPKGNHLIAQDQWKEDFLLQIKERGIPQKTFADDTEYHVWGFPFFNQQSRMSEISTAFQELFK
;
A
#
# COMPACT_ATOMS: atom_id res chain seq x y z
N MET A 1 0.66 3.06 7.44
CA MET A 1 -0.06 2.20 8.41
C MET A 1 0.70 0.90 8.53
N PHE A 2 0.95 0.42 9.76
CA PHE A 2 1.57 -0.88 9.99
C PHE A 2 0.50 -1.89 10.42
N LEU A 3 0.41 -3.01 9.73
CA LEU A 3 -0.41 -4.16 10.11
C LEU A 3 0.51 -5.32 10.39
N ARG A 4 0.32 -6.01 11.52
CA ARG A 4 1.15 -7.16 11.88
C ARG A 4 0.27 -8.32 12.32
N LYS A 5 0.48 -9.47 11.70
CA LYS A 5 -0.18 -10.74 12.01
C LYS A 5 0.88 -11.73 12.48
N LYS A 6 0.57 -12.53 13.50
CA LYS A 6 1.46 -13.57 14.01
C LYS A 6 1.20 -14.88 13.26
N ASN A 7 2.27 -15.51 12.77
CA ASN A 7 2.25 -16.82 12.11
C ASN A 7 2.96 -17.86 13.00
N ALA A 8 2.97 -19.13 12.57
CA ALA A 8 3.52 -20.24 13.34
C ALA A 8 5.03 -20.09 13.65
N THR A 9 5.79 -19.52 12.72
CA THR A 9 7.25 -19.39 12.79
C THR A 9 7.74 -17.95 12.93
N GLY A 10 6.86 -16.94 12.75
CA GLY A 10 7.27 -15.54 12.71
C GLY A 10 6.09 -14.57 12.64
N TYR A 11 6.29 -13.45 11.95
CA TYR A 11 5.26 -12.45 11.71
C TYR A 11 5.07 -12.19 10.21
N GLU A 12 3.87 -11.78 9.86
CA GLU A 12 3.53 -11.20 8.57
C GLU A 12 3.25 -9.72 8.81
N GLN A 13 4.03 -8.84 8.19
CA GLN A 13 3.94 -7.40 8.40
C GLN A 13 3.65 -6.66 7.10
N TYR A 14 2.59 -5.87 7.10
CA TYR A 14 2.20 -5.00 6.00
C TYR A 14 2.47 -3.54 6.37
N GLN A 15 3.27 -2.87 5.56
CA GLN A 15 3.45 -1.43 5.60
C GLN A 15 2.73 -0.81 4.40
N VAL A 16 1.59 -0.16 4.67
CA VAL A 16 0.75 0.44 3.65
C VAL A 16 0.89 1.97 3.66
N PHE A 17 1.19 2.55 2.50
CA PHE A 17 1.22 3.99 2.27
C PHE A 17 -0.02 4.43 1.51
N VAL A 18 -0.80 5.31 2.13
CA VAL A 18 -2.03 5.91 1.56
C VAL A 18 -1.99 7.40 1.83
N GLU A 19 -2.41 8.22 0.85
CA GLU A 19 -2.51 9.66 1.01
C GLU A 19 -3.95 10.14 0.72
N PRO A 20 -4.62 10.81 1.67
CA PRO A 20 -5.92 11.41 1.42
C PRO A 20 -5.77 12.70 0.60
N LYS A 21 -6.66 12.92 -0.38
CA LYS A 21 -6.66 14.11 -1.24
C LYS A 21 -8.03 14.73 -1.39
N GLY A 22 -8.10 16.06 -1.38
CA GLY A 22 -9.24 16.81 -1.91
C GLY A 22 -9.19 16.88 -3.43
N ASN A 23 -10.35 16.96 -4.10
CA ASN A 23 -10.45 16.89 -5.58
C ASN A 23 -9.53 17.90 -6.29
N HIS A 24 -9.42 19.12 -5.73
CA HIS A 24 -8.60 20.19 -6.29
C HIS A 24 -7.08 19.93 -6.24
N LEU A 25 -6.62 18.97 -5.42
CA LEU A 25 -5.20 18.63 -5.27
C LEU A 25 -4.80 17.39 -6.07
N ILE A 26 -5.74 16.59 -6.58
CA ILE A 26 -5.43 15.32 -7.26
C ILE A 26 -4.51 15.56 -8.46
N ALA A 27 -4.89 16.49 -9.36
CA ALA A 27 -4.10 16.77 -10.56
C ALA A 27 -2.73 17.41 -10.23
N GLN A 28 -2.68 18.30 -9.24
CA GLN A 28 -1.44 18.96 -8.84
C GLN A 28 -0.44 17.99 -8.20
N ASP A 29 -0.93 17.06 -7.38
CA ASP A 29 -0.10 16.13 -6.63
C ASP A 29 0.05 14.77 -7.30
N GLN A 30 -0.33 14.63 -8.59
CA GLN A 30 -0.32 13.34 -9.31
C GLN A 30 1.00 12.57 -9.16
N TRP A 31 2.14 13.29 -9.14
CA TRP A 31 3.46 12.69 -8.95
C TRP A 31 3.58 11.86 -7.66
N LYS A 32 2.85 12.20 -6.58
CA LYS A 32 2.84 11.42 -5.33
C LYS A 32 2.06 10.12 -5.49
N GLU A 33 0.94 10.15 -6.21
CA GLU A 33 0.20 8.93 -6.53
C GLU A 33 1.06 8.01 -7.40
N ASP A 34 1.73 8.56 -8.41
CA ASP A 34 2.65 7.80 -9.26
C ASP A 34 3.79 7.19 -8.44
N PHE A 35 4.29 7.90 -7.43
CA PHE A 35 5.29 7.38 -6.50
C PHE A 35 4.75 6.25 -5.60
N LEU A 36 3.53 6.39 -5.06
CA LEU A 36 2.88 5.34 -4.28
C LEU A 36 2.67 4.07 -5.13
N LEU A 37 2.23 4.22 -6.38
CA LEU A 37 2.06 3.09 -7.29
C LEU A 37 3.40 2.42 -7.64
N GLN A 38 4.48 3.21 -7.79
CA GLN A 38 5.83 2.66 -7.95
C GLN A 38 6.30 1.86 -6.72
N ILE A 39 5.93 2.27 -5.50
CA ILE A 39 6.21 1.48 -4.28
C ILE A 39 5.53 0.12 -4.37
N LYS A 40 4.28 0.04 -4.85
CA LYS A 40 3.60 -1.25 -5.04
C LYS A 40 4.32 -2.13 -6.07
N GLU A 41 4.69 -1.57 -7.22
CA GLU A 41 5.35 -2.33 -8.29
C GLU A 41 6.75 -2.84 -7.90
N ARG A 42 7.51 -2.02 -7.17
CA ARG A 42 8.91 -2.31 -6.82
C ARG A 42 9.09 -2.88 -5.41
N GLY A 43 8.12 -2.65 -4.53
CA GLY A 43 8.14 -3.03 -3.12
C GLY A 43 7.69 -4.46 -2.84
N ILE A 44 7.48 -5.27 -3.89
CA ILE A 44 7.35 -6.71 -3.74
C ILE A 44 8.64 -7.23 -3.09
N PRO A 45 8.56 -7.82 -1.89
CA PRO A 45 9.74 -8.17 -1.12
C PRO A 45 10.58 -9.22 -1.84
N GLN A 46 11.80 -8.85 -2.25
CA GLN A 46 12.88 -9.84 -2.29
C GLN A 46 13.16 -10.21 -0.84
N LYS A 47 12.79 -11.43 -0.42
CA LYS A 47 13.16 -12.00 0.89
C LYS A 47 14.68 -11.85 1.08
N THR A 48 15.09 -10.83 1.85
CA THR A 48 16.51 -10.50 2.08
C THR A 48 16.80 -10.29 3.57
N PHE A 49 15.94 -10.76 4.47
CA PHE A 49 16.21 -10.72 5.90
C PHE A 49 16.27 -12.14 6.46
N ALA A 50 17.22 -12.33 7.38
CA ALA A 50 17.59 -13.61 7.96
C ALA A 50 16.61 -14.10 9.06
N ASP A 51 15.37 -13.62 9.02
CA ASP A 51 14.30 -13.98 9.94
C ASP A 51 13.09 -14.56 9.19
N ASP A 52 12.26 -15.34 9.89
CA ASP A 52 11.04 -15.94 9.35
C ASP A 52 9.90 -14.91 9.19
N THR A 53 10.21 -13.61 9.09
CA THR A 53 9.25 -12.52 8.97
C THR A 53 9.03 -12.14 7.51
N GLU A 54 7.76 -12.12 7.08
CA GLU A 54 7.38 -11.70 5.74
C GLU A 54 6.97 -10.22 5.77
N TYR A 55 7.69 -9.38 5.02
CA TYR A 55 7.48 -7.94 4.97
C TYR A 55 6.87 -7.53 3.64
N HIS A 56 5.69 -6.91 3.67
CA HIS A 56 5.01 -6.40 2.48
C HIS A 56 4.99 -4.87 2.55
N VAL A 57 5.52 -4.20 1.52
CA VAL A 57 5.45 -2.74 1.40
C VAL A 57 4.58 -2.40 0.21
N TRP A 58 3.55 -1.57 0.42
CA TRP A 58 2.53 -1.34 -0.59
C TRP A 58 2.09 0.12 -0.61
N GLY A 59 2.08 0.73 -1.80
CA GLY A 59 1.49 2.05 -2.00
C GLY A 59 0.12 1.96 -2.69
N PHE A 60 -0.78 2.84 -2.29
CA PHE A 60 -2.16 2.87 -2.76
C PHE A 60 -2.41 4.04 -3.72
N PRO A 61 -3.46 3.98 -4.54
CA PRO A 61 -4.00 5.18 -5.16
C PRO A 61 -4.41 6.20 -4.09
N PHE A 62 -4.58 7.45 -4.49
CA PHE A 62 -5.08 8.49 -3.61
C PHE A 62 -6.43 8.12 -3.03
N PHE A 63 -6.57 8.35 -1.73
CA PHE A 63 -7.85 8.23 -1.06
C PHE A 63 -8.65 9.50 -1.25
N ASN A 64 -9.81 9.37 -1.88
CA ASN A 64 -10.79 10.44 -1.98
C ASN A 64 -12.19 9.84 -1.85
N GLN A 65 -12.90 10.20 -0.77
CA GLN A 65 -14.23 9.65 -0.49
C GLN A 65 -15.27 9.97 -1.57
N GLN A 66 -15.11 11.09 -2.30
CA GLN A 66 -16.11 11.57 -3.24
C GLN A 66 -16.00 10.89 -4.61
N SER A 67 -14.78 10.54 -5.04
CA SER A 67 -14.52 10.14 -6.42
C SER A 67 -13.62 8.92 -6.61
N ARG A 68 -12.96 8.41 -5.56
CA ARG A 68 -11.91 7.37 -5.69
C ARG A 68 -12.11 6.16 -4.76
N MET A 69 -13.33 5.96 -4.27
CA MET A 69 -13.64 4.85 -3.36
C MET A 69 -13.53 3.48 -4.03
N SER A 70 -13.85 3.40 -5.32
CA SER A 70 -13.71 2.16 -6.12
C SER A 70 -12.26 1.70 -6.17
N GLU A 71 -11.34 2.61 -6.51
CA GLU A 71 -9.92 2.35 -6.71
C GLU A 71 -9.25 1.90 -5.41
N ILE A 72 -9.59 2.58 -4.31
CA ILE A 72 -9.14 2.20 -2.97
C ILE A 72 -9.66 0.80 -2.60
N SER A 73 -10.94 0.52 -2.87
CA SER A 73 -11.53 -0.79 -2.54
C SER A 73 -10.88 -1.92 -3.33
N THR A 74 -10.62 -1.71 -4.63
CA THR A 74 -9.88 -2.64 -5.47
C THR A 74 -8.45 -2.85 -4.95
N ALA A 75 -7.74 -1.78 -4.58
CA ALA A 75 -6.39 -1.89 -4.04
C ALA A 75 -6.33 -2.68 -2.72
N PHE A 76 -7.35 -2.53 -1.86
CA PHE A 76 -7.47 -3.36 -0.65
C PHE A 76 -7.76 -4.82 -0.97
N GLN A 77 -8.63 -5.12 -1.94
CA GLN A 77 -8.88 -6.50 -2.36
C GLN A 77 -7.64 -7.17 -2.93
N GLU A 78 -6.78 -6.43 -3.63
CA GLU A 78 -5.51 -6.95 -4.14
C GLU A 78 -4.48 -7.21 -3.04
N LEU A 79 -4.46 -6.39 -1.99
CA LEU A 79 -3.53 -6.56 -0.86
C LEU A 79 -3.76 -7.85 -0.08
N PHE A 80 -5.01 -8.31 0.03
CA PHE A 80 -5.42 -9.48 0.82
C PHE A 80 -5.67 -10.75 -0.02
N LYS A 81 -5.30 -10.75 -1.30
CA LYS A 81 -5.29 -11.94 -2.15
C LYS A 81 -3.98 -12.69 -2.00
#